data_AF-A0A350QE79-F1
#
_entry.id   AF-A0A350QE79-F1
#
_cell.length_a   1.000
_cell.length_b   1.000
_cell.length_c   1.000
_cell.angle_alpha   90.00
_cell.angle_beta   90.00
_cell.angle_gamma   90.00
#
_symmetry.space_group_name_H-M   'P 1'
#
loop_
_entity.id
_entity.type
_entity.pdbx_description
1 polymer ?
#
loop_
_entity_poly.entity_id
_entity_poly.type
_entity_poly.pdbx_seq_one_letter_code
_entity_poly.pdbx_strand_id
1 'polypeptide(L)'
;WLPCQHIDIQKLDQLLQTHIWPGEARPALLAGQLNGMLKGFIDLVFCQQQRYVVCDYKSNRAGLCASAYNELALRQIMLQKRYDLQAVLYSLALHRLLRSRLADYDYDRDTGG
;
A
#
# COMPACT_ATOMS: atom_id res chain seq x y z
N TRP A 1 -11.28 -7.39 6.42
CA TRP A 1 -10.95 -8.66 5.76
C TRP A 1 -11.19 -8.51 4.26
N LEU A 2 -10.24 -8.91 3.42
CA LEU A 2 -10.38 -8.85 1.96
C LEU A 2 -10.43 -10.29 1.41
N PRO A 3 -11.52 -10.72 0.76
CA PRO A 3 -11.55 -12.02 0.12
C PRO A 3 -10.62 -12.03 -1.10
N CYS A 4 -9.82 -13.09 -1.21
CA CYS A 4 -8.92 -13.37 -2.30
C CYS A 4 -9.36 -14.69 -2.95
N GLN A 5 -9.68 -14.65 -4.24
CA GLN A 5 -10.07 -15.83 -5.01
C GLN A 5 -9.14 -15.93 -6.21
N HIS A 6 -8.32 -16.98 -6.23
CA HIS A 6 -7.39 -17.33 -7.29
C HIS A 6 -6.50 -16.16 -7.73
N ILE A 7 -6.02 -15.35 -6.76
CA ILE A 7 -5.13 -14.23 -7.08
C ILE A 7 -3.77 -14.79 -7.45
N ASP A 8 -3.40 -14.62 -8.71
CA ASP A 8 -2.05 -14.89 -9.22
C ASP A 8 -1.07 -13.86 -8.65
N ILE A 9 -0.14 -14.32 -7.82
CA ILE A 9 0.85 -13.47 -7.15
C ILE A 9 1.83 -12.85 -8.15
N GLN A 10 2.18 -13.56 -9.23
CA GLN A 10 3.09 -13.02 -10.24
C GLN A 10 2.43 -11.89 -11.01
N LYS A 11 1.14 -12.05 -11.36
CA LYS A 11 0.37 -10.98 -12.00
C LYS A 11 0.22 -9.76 -11.08
N LEU A 12 -0.02 -9.97 -9.79
CA LEU A 12 -0.05 -8.89 -8.80
C LEU A 12 1.30 -8.17 -8.71
N ASP A 13 2.40 -8.91 -8.68
CA ASP A 13 3.75 -8.33 -8.64
C ASP A 13 4.05 -7.51 -9.90
N GLN A 14 3.64 -8.01 -11.07
CA GLN A 14 3.78 -7.29 -12.34
C GLN A 14 2.98 -5.97 -12.36
N LEU A 15 1.76 -5.96 -11.81
CA LEU A 15 0.97 -4.73 -11.68
C LEU A 15 1.66 -3.72 -10.77
N LEU A 16 2.24 -4.15 -9.65
CA LEU A 16 3.00 -3.27 -8.76
C LEU A 16 4.24 -2.70 -9.45
N GLN A 17 4.98 -3.52 -10.18
CA GLN A 17 6.16 -3.05 -10.93
C GLN A 17 5.80 -2.08 -12.06
N THR A 18 4.60 -2.21 -12.64
CA THR A 18 4.14 -1.33 -13.73
C THR A 18 3.66 0.02 -13.21
N HIS A 19 2.96 0.03 -12.07
CA HIS A 19 2.23 1.21 -11.61
C HIS A 19 2.87 1.92 -10.41
N ILE A 20 3.68 1.23 -9.60
CA ILE A 20 4.29 1.79 -8.39
C ILE A 20 5.80 1.83 -8.57
N TRP A 21 6.34 3.03 -8.82
CA TRP A 21 7.77 3.27 -9.08
C TRP A 21 8.35 2.35 -10.18
N PRO A 22 7.92 2.51 -11.45
CA PRO A 22 8.33 1.64 -12.53
C PRO A 22 9.85 1.66 -12.75
N GLY A 23 10.43 0.49 -13.03
CA GLY A 23 11.87 0.32 -13.26
C GLY A 23 12.72 0.21 -11.99
N GLU A 24 12.16 0.48 -10.81
CA GLU A 24 12.90 0.36 -9.54
C GLU A 24 12.93 -1.09 -9.03
N ALA A 25 14.13 -1.54 -8.65
CA ALA A 25 14.36 -2.90 -8.18
C ALA A 25 13.69 -3.17 -6.82
N ARG A 26 13.07 -4.34 -6.69
CA ARG A 26 12.46 -4.83 -5.44
C ARG A 26 12.51 -6.37 -5.38
N PRO A 27 12.50 -6.99 -4.19
CA PRO A 27 12.43 -8.44 -4.08
C PRO A 27 11.17 -8.97 -4.75
N ALA A 28 11.27 -10.00 -5.58
CA ALA A 28 10.11 -10.63 -6.21
C ALA A 28 9.19 -11.25 -5.16
N LEU A 29 7.86 -11.22 -5.41
CA LEU A 29 6.94 -12.00 -4.59
C LEU A 29 7.11 -13.50 -4.90
N LEU A 30 6.94 -14.35 -3.90
CA LEU A 30 6.97 -15.79 -4.08
C LEU A 30 5.79 -16.21 -4.98
N ALA A 31 6.10 -16.90 -6.07
CA ALA A 31 5.09 -17.37 -7.01
C ALA A 31 4.06 -18.28 -6.31
N GLY A 32 2.80 -18.15 -6.70
CA GLY A 32 1.71 -18.94 -6.15
C GLY A 32 0.35 -18.30 -6.39
N GLN A 33 -0.67 -18.92 -5.79
CA GLN A 33 -2.02 -18.36 -5.76
C GLN A 33 -2.44 -18.05 -4.33
N LEU A 34 -3.01 -16.86 -4.15
CA LEU A 34 -3.67 -16.46 -2.91
C LEU A 34 -5.16 -16.81 -3.00
N ASN A 35 -5.56 -17.77 -2.16
CA ASN A 35 -6.94 -18.20 -1.96
C ASN A 35 -7.30 -18.07 -0.47
N GLY A 36 -8.42 -17.40 -0.16
CA GLY A 36 -8.90 -17.24 1.21
C GLY A 36 -9.13 -15.79 1.60
N MET A 37 -8.77 -15.43 2.85
CA MET A 37 -9.01 -14.09 3.39
C MET A 37 -7.69 -13.42 3.75
N LEU A 38 -7.46 -12.22 3.22
CA LEU A 38 -6.39 -11.36 3.66
C LEU A 38 -6.84 -10.55 4.89
N LYS A 39 -6.02 -10.61 5.94
CA LYS A 39 -6.16 -9.83 7.17
C LYS A 39 -4.97 -8.88 7.31
N GLY A 40 -5.24 -7.67 7.74
CA GLY A 40 -4.24 -6.66 8.05
C GLY A 40 -4.84 -5.61 8.99
N PHE A 41 -3.98 -4.79 9.56
CA PHE A 41 -4.34 -3.69 10.44
C PHE A 41 -3.70 -2.42 9.90
N ILE A 42 -4.47 -1.35 9.81
CA ILE A 42 -3.96 -0.03 9.43
C ILE A 42 -3.72 0.72 10.73
N ASP A 43 -2.52 1.25 10.94
CA ASP A 43 -2.17 1.97 12.17
C ASP A 43 -3.03 3.23 12.35
N LEU A 44 -3.17 4.03 11.28
CA LEU A 44 -3.95 5.25 11.32
C LEU A 44 -4.65 5.50 9.98
N VAL A 45 -5.94 5.81 10.06
CA VAL A 45 -6.71 6.46 8.99
C VAL A 45 -7.21 7.78 9.55
N PHE A 46 -6.98 8.86 8.81
CA PHE A 46 -7.46 10.19 9.19
C PHE A 46 -8.04 10.93 8.00
N CYS A 47 -8.82 11.98 8.25
CA CYS A 47 -9.39 12.83 7.22
C CYS A 47 -8.70 14.20 7.27
N GLN A 48 -8.13 14.61 6.14
CA GLN A 48 -7.52 15.92 5.94
C GLN A 48 -8.18 16.58 4.73
N GLN A 49 -8.76 17.77 4.92
CA GLN A 49 -9.44 18.51 3.85
C GLN A 49 -10.49 17.65 3.10
N GLN A 50 -11.30 16.88 3.85
CA GLN A 50 -12.31 15.95 3.34
C GLN A 50 -11.76 14.74 2.56
N ARG A 51 -10.43 14.53 2.55
CA ARG A 51 -9.79 13.37 1.94
C ARG A 51 -9.31 12.41 3.01
N TYR A 52 -9.65 11.14 2.88
CA TYR A 52 -9.19 10.08 3.77
C TYR A 52 -7.81 9.59 3.37
N VAL A 53 -6.91 9.51 4.35
CA VAL A 53 -5.50 9.18 4.17
C VAL A 53 -5.10 8.01 5.07
N VAL A 54 -4.28 7.10 4.55
CA VAL A 54 -3.64 6.01 5.30
C VAL A 54 -2.26 6.45 5.77
N CYS A 55 -1.96 6.25 7.04
CA CYS A 55 -0.62 6.42 7.59
C CYS A 55 -0.22 5.15 8.36
N ASP A 56 1.02 4.73 8.17
CA ASP A 56 1.60 3.54 8.77
C ASP A 56 2.98 3.88 9.35
N TYR A 57 3.19 3.53 10.62
CA TYR A 57 4.41 3.91 11.35
C TYR A 57 5.46 2.82 11.19
N LYS A 58 6.62 3.20 10.63
CA LYS A 58 7.77 2.31 10.43
C LYS A 58 8.93 2.69 11.33
N SER A 59 9.44 1.73 12.09
CA SER A 59 10.64 1.88 12.93
C SER A 59 11.96 1.64 12.17
N ASN A 60 11.89 1.51 10.85
CA ASN A 60 13.03 1.24 9.98
C ASN A 60 14.07 2.38 10.08
N ARG A 61 15.34 2.00 10.15
CA ARG A 61 16.46 2.96 10.18
C ARG A 61 16.99 3.19 8.79
N ALA A 62 16.89 4.43 8.29
CA ALA A 62 17.54 4.85 7.05
C ALA A 62 19.00 5.29 7.26
N GLY A 63 19.36 5.66 8.50
CA GLY A 63 20.72 5.99 8.89
C GLY A 63 20.79 6.53 10.32
N LEU A 64 21.84 7.28 10.63
CA LEU A 64 22.11 7.82 11.97
C LEU A 64 21.60 9.24 12.19
N CYS A 65 21.29 9.99 11.12
CA CYS A 65 20.87 11.38 11.18
C CYS A 65 19.66 11.64 10.27
N ALA A 66 18.97 12.77 10.49
CA ALA A 66 17.77 13.12 9.75
C ALA A 66 17.98 13.16 8.22
N SER A 67 19.15 13.62 7.75
CA SER A 67 19.47 13.67 6.31
C SER A 67 19.53 12.28 5.63
N ALA A 68 19.67 11.20 6.41
CA ALA A 68 19.60 9.84 5.90
C ALA A 68 18.18 9.42 5.51
N TYR A 69 17.15 10.14 5.97
CA TYR A 69 15.74 9.91 5.65
C TYR A 69 15.29 10.72 4.43
N ASN A 70 16.17 10.88 3.44
CA ASN A 70 15.81 11.51 2.18
C ASN A 70 14.90 10.59 1.33
N GLU A 71 14.26 11.17 0.32
CA GLU A 71 13.29 10.48 -0.52
C GLU A 71 13.83 9.20 -1.16
N LEU A 72 15.07 9.21 -1.65
CA LEU A 72 15.68 8.05 -2.31
C LEU A 72 15.90 6.90 -1.31
N ALA A 73 16.44 7.20 -0.13
CA ALA A 73 16.65 6.20 0.91
C ALA A 73 15.33 5.61 1.42
N LEU A 74 14.32 6.45 1.63
CA LEU A 74 12.99 6.01 2.03
C LEU A 74 12.31 5.15 0.95
N ARG A 75 12.43 5.54 -0.32
CA ARG A 75 11.93 4.75 -1.45
C ARG A 75 12.59 3.37 -1.49
N GLN A 76 13.91 3.29 -1.32
CA GLN A 76 14.62 2.01 -1.27
C GLN A 76 14.12 1.12 -0.11
N ILE A 77 13.88 1.68 1.07
CA ILE A 77 13.32 0.93 2.20
C ILE A 77 11.91 0.43 1.88
N MET A 78 11.06 1.29 1.31
CA MET A 78 9.70 0.93 0.91
C MET A 78 9.70 -0.26 -0.06
N LEU A 79 10.57 -0.23 -1.07
CA LEU A 79 10.70 -1.27 -2.07
C LEU A 79 11.31 -2.56 -1.49
N GLN A 80 12.39 -2.46 -0.71
CA GLN A 80 13.07 -3.61 -0.13
C GLN A 80 12.17 -4.40 0.82
N LYS A 81 11.31 -3.70 1.57
CA LYS A 81 10.38 -4.31 2.54
C LYS A 81 9.01 -4.65 1.95
N ARG A 82 8.80 -4.38 0.66
CA ARG A 82 7.51 -4.54 -0.03
C ARG A 82 6.36 -3.78 0.65
N TYR A 83 6.67 -2.61 1.19
CA TYR A 83 5.66 -1.68 1.72
C TYR A 83 4.83 -1.04 0.60
N ASP A 84 5.29 -1.10 -0.65
CA ASP A 84 4.49 -0.78 -1.85
C ASP A 84 3.25 -1.68 -1.95
N LEU A 85 3.41 -3.00 -1.80
CA LEU A 85 2.31 -3.95 -1.77
C LEU A 85 1.39 -3.68 -0.58
N GLN A 86 1.96 -3.43 0.61
CA GLN A 86 1.19 -3.13 1.81
C GLN A 86 0.32 -1.87 1.62
N ALA A 87 0.90 -0.79 1.11
CA ALA A 87 0.20 0.45 0.83
C ALA A 87 -0.97 0.24 -0.14
N VAL A 88 -0.75 -0.44 -1.27
CA VAL A 88 -1.82 -0.73 -2.25
C VAL A 88 -2.96 -1.55 -1.64
N LEU A 89 -2.63 -2.56 -0.83
CA LEU A 89 -3.64 -3.37 -0.14
C LEU A 89 -4.43 -2.55 0.88
N TYR A 90 -3.79 -1.61 1.55
CA TYR A 90 -4.44 -0.71 2.51
C TYR A 90 -5.31 0.34 1.82
N SER A 91 -4.85 0.94 0.72
CA SER A 91 -5.66 1.84 -0.10
C SER A 91 -6.88 1.12 -0.66
N LEU A 92 -6.74 -0.15 -1.09
CA LEU A 92 -7.89 -0.97 -1.52
C LEU A 92 -8.86 -1.26 -0.36
N ALA A 93 -8.34 -1.56 0.83
CA ALA A 93 -9.18 -1.77 2.01
C ALA A 93 -9.95 -0.50 2.39
N LEU A 94 -9.28 0.66 2.40
CA LEU A 94 -9.88 1.95 2.67
C LEU A 94 -10.93 2.30 1.61
N HIS A 95 -10.62 2.12 0.33
CA HIS A 95 -11.56 2.33 -0.78
C HIS A 95 -12.86 1.54 -0.57
N ARG A 96 -12.75 0.24 -0.26
CA ARG A 96 -13.93 -0.61 -0.01
C ARG A 96 -14.70 -0.17 1.23
N LEU A 97 -14.00 0.24 2.29
CA LEU A 97 -14.62 0.74 3.51
C LEU A 97 -15.42 2.01 3.22
N LEU A 98 -14.81 3.02 2.60
CA LEU A 98 -15.46 4.30 2.30
C LEU A 98 -16.64 4.12 1.37
N ARG A 99 -16.51 3.31 0.31
CA ARG A 99 -17.61 2.97 -0.60
C ARG A 99 -18.82 2.38 0.11
N SER A 100 -18.62 1.65 1.21
CA SER A 100 -19.71 1.06 2.00
C SER A 100 -20.32 2.00 3.04
N ARG A 101 -19.67 3.13 3.34
CA ARG A 101 -20.03 4.01 4.47
C ARG A 101 -20.47 5.40 4.02
N LEU A 102 -19.92 5.90 2.92
CA LEU A 102 -20.22 7.22 2.40
C LEU A 102 -21.21 7.11 1.25
N ALA A 103 -22.28 7.92 1.32
CA ALA A 103 -23.13 8.16 0.17
C ALA A 103 -22.34 8.94 -0.89
N ASP A 104 -22.63 8.69 -2.16
CA ASP A 104 -21.99 9.36 -3.31
C ASP A 104 -20.45 9.31 -3.32
N TYR A 105 -19.87 8.25 -2.73
CA TYR A 105 -18.42 8.05 -2.65
C TYR A 105 -17.76 8.07 -4.03
N ASP A 106 -16.70 8.87 -4.14
CA ASP A 106 -15.85 8.98 -5.31
C ASP A 106 -14.37 8.81 -4.90
N TYR A 107 -13.65 7.92 -5.58
CA TYR A 107 -12.27 7.60 -5.19
C TYR A 107 -11.33 8.80 -5.35
N ASP A 108 -11.40 9.49 -6.48
CA ASP A 108 -10.47 10.58 -6.82
C ASP A 108 -10.71 11.82 -5.96
N ARG A 109 -11.95 12.03 -5.51
CA ARG A 109 -12.35 13.12 -4.60
C ARG A 109 -12.08 12.79 -3.13
N ASP A 110 -12.49 11.61 -2.67
CA ASP A 110 -12.59 11.32 -1.23
C ASP A 110 -11.34 10.63 -0.66
N THR A 111 -10.42 10.12 -1.50
CA THR A 111 -9.16 9.50 -1.05
C THR A 111 -7.98 10.42 -1.30
N GLY A 112 -7.05 10.53 -0.34
CA GLY A 112 -5.92 11.47 -0.39
C GLY A 112 -4.54 10.83 -0.49
N GLY A 113 -4.43 9.52 -0.30
CA GLY A 113 -3.16 8.79 -0.21
C GLY A 113 -3.24 7.68 0.82
#